data_AF-A0A353R630-F1
#
_entry.id   AF-A0A353R630-F1
#
_cell.length_a   1.000
_cell.length_b   1.000
_cell.length_c   1.000
_cell.angle_alpha   90.00
_cell.angle_beta   90.00
_cell.angle_gamma   90.00
#
_symmetry.space_group_name_H-M   'P 1'
#
loop_
_entity.id
_entity.type
_entity.pdbx_description
1 polymer ?
#
loop_
_entity_poly.entity_id
_entity_poly.type
_entity_poly.pdbx_seq_one_letter_code
_entity_poly.pdbx_strand_id
1 'polypeptide(L)' 'TLSALADSRKRHLFKAVEHHKHVVTEKPLGSNIEEEYEVMEKIRQNNLMVTVNLPLRTAW' A
#
# COMPACT_ATOMS: atom_id res chain seq x y z
N THR A 1 -5.90 10.74 -14.29
CA THR A 1 -5.23 11.61 -13.29
C THR A 1 -4.43 10.74 -12.35
N LEU A 2 -3.09 10.84 -12.47
CA LEU A 2 -2.08 10.01 -11.81
C LEU A 2 -1.77 10.53 -10.39
N SER A 3 -2.81 10.73 -9.58
CA SER A 3 -2.65 11.02 -8.16
C SER A 3 -3.74 10.30 -7.42
N ALA A 4 -3.46 9.05 -7.08
CA ALA A 4 -4.22 8.36 -6.05
C ALA A 4 -3.89 9.08 -4.73
N LEU A 5 -4.76 10.02 -4.32
CA LEU A 5 -4.77 10.58 -2.96
C LEU A 5 -4.59 9.43 -1.95
N ALA A 6 -3.95 9.70 -0.82
CA ALA A 6 -3.66 8.68 0.20
C ALA A 6 -4.90 7.80 0.53
N ASP A 7 -6.08 8.42 0.60
CA ASP A 7 -7.37 7.73 0.80
C ASP A 7 -7.70 6.66 -0.27
N SER A 8 -7.30 6.90 -1.52
CA SER A 8 -7.58 5.97 -2.64
C SER A 8 -6.56 4.83 -2.75
N ARG A 9 -5.36 4.98 -2.17
CA ARG A 9 -4.34 3.93 -2.17
C ARG A 9 -4.76 2.74 -1.31
N LYS A 10 -5.29 3.00 -0.11
CA LYS A 10 -5.85 1.95 0.76
C LYS A 10 -6.90 1.11 0.03
N ARG A 11 -7.86 1.76 -0.63
CA ARG A 11 -8.93 1.07 -1.39
C ARG A 11 -8.38 0.20 -2.52
N HIS A 12 -7.43 0.71 -3.31
CA HIS A 12 -6.84 -0.06 -4.41
C HIS A 12 -5.98 -1.22 -3.90
N LEU A 13 -5.23 -1.02 -2.81
CA LEU A 13 -4.45 -2.06 -2.17
C LEU A 13 -5.35 -3.18 -1.66
N PHE A 14 -6.44 -2.86 -0.99
CA PHE A 14 -7.38 -3.86 -0.48
C PHE A 14 -7.98 -4.69 -1.61
N LYS A 15 -8.41 -4.02 -2.68
CA LYS A 15 -8.90 -4.69 -3.88
C LYS A 15 -7.84 -5.61 -4.51
N ALA A 16 -6.57 -5.16 -4.57
CA ALA A 16 -5.50 -6.00 -5.11
C ALA A 16 -5.24 -7.24 -4.24
N VAL A 17 -5.23 -7.08 -2.91
CA VAL A 17 -5.08 -8.18 -1.95
C VAL A 17 -6.24 -9.18 -2.05
N GLU A 18 -7.49 -8.70 -2.14
CA GLU A 18 -8.68 -9.54 -2.33
C GLU A 18 -8.61 -10.39 -3.61
N HIS A 19 -8.02 -9.83 -4.67
CA HIS A 19 -7.78 -10.55 -5.92
C HIS A 19 -6.43 -11.28 -5.97
N HIS A 20 -5.77 -11.49 -4.83
CA HIS A 20 -4.52 -12.24 -4.69
C HIS A 20 -3.38 -11.72 -5.58
N LYS A 21 -3.28 -10.39 -5.72
CA LYS A 21 -2.23 -9.73 -6.51
C LYS A 21 -1.13 -9.20 -5.61
N HIS A 22 0.12 -9.33 -6.04
CA HIS A 22 1.24 -8.58 -5.45
C HIS A 22 1.06 -7.08 -5.67
N VAL A 23 1.57 -6.28 -4.74
CA VAL A 23 1.36 -4.83 -4.72
C VAL A 23 2.69 -4.07 -4.66
N VAL A 24 2.87 -3.13 -5.58
CA VAL A 24 3.89 -2.08 -5.50
C VAL A 24 3.16 -0.75 -5.40
N THR A 25 3.40 0.02 -4.34
CA THR A 25 2.66 1.25 -4.06
C THR A 25 3.58 2.39 -3.63
N GLU A 26 3.10 3.63 -3.74
CA GLU A 26 3.79 4.82 -3.23
C GLU A 26 3.51 5.02 -1.73
N LYS A 27 4.43 5.72 -1.05
CA LYS A 27 4.19 6.24 0.31
C LYS A 27 3.32 7.51 0.29
N PRO A 28 2.62 7.85 1.39
CA PRO A 28 2.26 6.99 2.53
C PRO A 28 1.16 5.97 2.19
N LEU A 29 1.03 4.90 2.99
CA LEU A 29 0.07 3.81 2.75
C LEU A 29 -1.38 4.22 3.12
N GLY A 30 -1.52 5.07 4.13
CA GLY A 30 -2.78 5.65 4.59
C GLY A 30 -2.64 7.15 4.80
N SER A 31 -3.75 7.81 5.14
CA SER A 31 -3.80 9.25 5.40
C SER A 31 -3.50 9.60 6.86
N ASN A 32 -3.57 8.62 7.76
CA ASN A 32 -3.21 8.69 9.17
C ASN A 32 -2.62 7.35 9.65
N ILE A 33 -2.17 7.31 10.90
CA ILE A 33 -1.47 6.14 11.45
C ILE A 33 -2.41 4.94 11.64
N GLU A 34 -3.68 5.20 12.00
CA GLU A 34 -4.70 4.16 12.15
C GLU A 34 -4.95 3.43 10.82
N GLU A 35 -5.05 4.18 9.73
CA GLU A 35 -5.19 3.63 8.38
C GLU A 35 -3.97 2.83 7.93
N GLU A 36 -2.76 3.26 8.30
CA GLU A 36 -1.55 2.47 8.01
C GLU A 36 -1.57 1.12 8.74
N TYR A 37 -2.00 1.10 10.00
CA TYR A 37 -2.12 -0.16 10.76
C TYR A 37 -3.17 -1.11 10.17
N GLU A 38 -4.33 -0.59 9.74
CA GLU A 38 -5.34 -1.40 9.05
C GLU A 38 -4.79 -2.02 7.76
N VAL A 39 -4.02 -1.25 7.00
CA VAL A 39 -3.36 -1.75 5.78
C VAL A 39 -2.37 -2.86 6.10
N MET A 40 -1.55 -2.68 7.15
CA MET A 40 -0.57 -3.67 7.58
C MET A 40 -1.21 -4.97 8.08
N GLU A 41 -2.31 -4.90 8.84
CA GLU A 41 -3.04 -6.10 9.29
C GLU A 41 -3.60 -6.88 8.10
N LYS A 42 -4.22 -6.19 7.13
CA LYS A 42 -4.75 -6.82 5.92
C LYS A 42 -3.65 -7.53 5.11
N ILE A 43 -2.48 -6.92 4.96
CA ILE A 43 -1.36 -7.51 4.20
C ILE A 43 -0.79 -8.73 4.94
N ARG A 44 -0.57 -8.63 6.26
CA ARG A 44 0.05 -9.72 7.06
C ARG A 44 -0.74 -11.02 7.06
N GLN A 45 -2.07 -10.95 6.87
CA GLN A 45 -2.94 -12.11 6.79
C GLN A 45 -2.85 -12.85 5.45
N ASN A 46 -2.08 -12.34 4.48
CA ASN A 46 -1.99 -12.87 3.12
C ASN A 46 -0.54 -13.23 2.77
N ASN A 47 -0.36 -14.30 1.99
CA ASN A 47 0.95 -14.68 1.46
C ASN A 47 1.27 -13.91 0.15
N LEU A 48 1.27 -12.58 0.22
CA LEU A 48 1.48 -11.69 -0.94
C LEU A 48 2.68 -10.78 -0.70
N MET A 49 3.53 -10.63 -1.72
CA MET A 49 4.53 -9.56 -1.73
C MET A 49 3.85 -8.20 -1.83
N VAL A 50 4.10 -7.35 -0.85
CA VAL A 50 3.72 -5.94 -0.86
C VAL A 50 4.95 -5.09 -0.55
N THR A 51 5.24 -4.11 -1.40
CA THR A 51 6.38 -3.20 -1.24
C THR A 51 5.98 -1.76 -1.51
N VAL A 52 6.70 -0.84 -0.86
CA VAL A 52 6.48 0.60 -0.97
C VAL A 52 7.67 1.23 -1.66
N ASN A 53 7.40 2.11 -2.62
CA ASN A 53 8.43 2.89 -3.27
C ASN A 53 9.02 3.91 -2.29
N LEU A 54 10.31 3.75 -1.99
CA LEU A 54 11.10 4.63 -1.13
C LEU A 54 12.24 5.23 -1.96
N PRO A 55 11.97 6.22 -2.81
CA PRO A 55 12.94 6.68 -3.81
C PRO A 55 14.23 7.22 -3.20
N LEU A 56 14.18 7.83 -2.01
CA LEU A 56 15.37 8.32 -1.31
C LEU A 56 16.23 7.23 -0.68
N ARG A 57 15.69 6.02 -0.51
CA ARG A 57 16.44 4.87 0.03
C ARG A 57 17.25 4.16 -1.06
N THR A 58 16.85 4.33 -2.32
CA THR A 58 17.48 3.73 -3.51
C THR A 58 18.13 4.77 -4.42
N ALA A 59 18.05 6.06 -4.10
CA ALA A 59 18.81 7.11 -4.75
C ALA A 59 20.27 7.03 -4.30
N TRP A 60 21.14 6.71 -5.25
CA TRP A 60 22.59 6.73 -5.11
C TRP A 60 23.15 8.14 -5.29
#